data_AF-A0A5N7SPU3-F1
#
_entry.id   AF-A0A5N7SPU3-F1
#
_cell.length_a   1.000
_cell.length_b   1.000
_cell.length_c   1.000
_cell.angle_alpha   90.00
_cell.angle_beta   90.00
_cell.angle_gamma   90.00
#
_symmetry.space_group_name_H-M   'P 1'
#
loop_
_entity.id
_entity.type
_entity.pdbx_description
1 polymer ?
#
loop_
_entity_poly.entity_id
_entity_poly.type
_entity_poly.pdbx_seq_one_letter_code
_entity_poly.pdbx_strand_id
1 'polypeptide(L)'
;MKTFTKPLALSLALSAALAAPAWADPAAFTVLTLEQAPNAEAMPALAAQLKSLNVDAVSVRQVQRGIGQVDPLQVLADGLGYEYRFIAAGKDDGQTQRGQAVLTRLPIAAESGPDQPGLNYLRLDDGRHTVAVYTDAGAGAAQLPALVTRSRLGAPAVLLGAVAGESAKAAGFDPARVALEADASYFSDGFQAASSAPFKVEGSTLHATLLTLAYAADKHSEKPWMDTTLNADARAALLLKAMTEDEKFQMLHSYFGLGKDGGPLPEGAVGSAGFVPAVPRLGIPSQQSADAGVGVTNPGGIRPGDFATAMPSGPSTASSWNREVAFAGGATMGREAWQQRFNILLSGSVNLQRDPRNGRNFEYAGEDPLLAGSMVGALIQGVQSQHVISSMKHFALNDMETRRNFHDVRIGEQAMHESDLLAFEIALEAGRPGVAMCSYNKINGTYGCENGYLMNQVLK
;
A
#
# COMPACT_ATOMS: atom_id res chain seq x y z
N MET A 1 -20.12 -3.39 -17.43
CA MET A 1 -20.02 -2.13 -16.69
C MET A 1 -19.92 -1.00 -17.69
N LYS A 2 -20.72 0.07 -17.58
CA LYS A 2 -20.57 1.28 -18.39
C LYS A 2 -20.21 2.42 -17.44
N THR A 3 -18.92 2.63 -17.24
CA THR A 3 -18.40 3.83 -16.56
C THR A 3 -18.29 4.93 -17.60
N PHE A 4 -19.15 5.94 -17.50
CA PHE A 4 -18.99 7.20 -18.25
C PHE A 4 -18.53 8.27 -17.29
N THR A 5 -17.43 8.93 -17.60
CA THR A 5 -16.82 9.94 -16.72
C THR A 5 -16.62 11.25 -17.49
N LYS A 6 -17.38 12.29 -17.07
CA LYS A 6 -17.18 13.69 -17.51
C LYS A 6 -15.77 14.18 -17.15
N PRO A 7 -15.26 15.27 -17.76
CA PRO A 7 -13.88 15.78 -17.58
C PRO A 7 -13.32 15.86 -16.13
N LEU A 8 -14.16 16.09 -15.11
CA LEU A 8 -13.76 16.04 -13.70
C LEU A 8 -13.28 14.64 -13.24
N ALA A 9 -13.80 13.58 -13.83
CA ALA A 9 -13.48 12.21 -13.47
C ALA A 9 -12.31 11.62 -14.28
N LEU A 10 -11.88 12.28 -15.37
CA LEU A 10 -10.61 11.97 -16.01
C LEU A 10 -9.44 12.49 -15.17
N SER A 11 -9.58 13.67 -14.54
CA SER A 11 -8.63 14.13 -13.52
C SER A 11 -8.50 13.12 -12.38
N LEU A 12 -9.60 12.59 -11.84
CA LEU A 12 -9.56 11.55 -10.80
C LEU A 12 -8.95 10.23 -11.27
N ALA A 13 -9.29 9.73 -12.46
CA ALA A 13 -8.71 8.51 -13.02
C ALA A 13 -7.20 8.65 -13.31
N LEU A 14 -6.77 9.85 -13.73
CA LEU A 14 -5.36 10.20 -13.90
C LEU A 14 -4.68 10.44 -12.55
N SER A 15 -5.32 11.08 -11.58
CA SER A 15 -4.86 11.22 -10.19
C SER A 15 -4.65 9.85 -9.57
N ALA A 16 -5.50 8.87 -9.89
CA ALA A 16 -5.42 7.50 -9.41
C ALA A 16 -4.33 6.69 -10.14
N ALA A 17 -4.17 6.87 -11.46
CA ALA A 17 -3.07 6.29 -12.23
C ALA A 17 -1.70 6.94 -11.95
N LEU A 18 -1.70 8.21 -11.53
CA LEU A 18 -0.55 9.01 -11.11
C LEU A 18 -0.40 9.06 -9.59
N ALA A 19 -1.21 8.33 -8.81
CA ALA A 19 -1.10 8.27 -7.36
C ALA A 19 0.15 7.48 -6.96
N ALA A 20 1.33 7.98 -7.33
CA ALA A 20 2.37 8.12 -6.32
C ALA A 20 1.76 9.05 -5.25
N PRO A 21 1.67 8.57 -4.01
CA PRO A 21 0.84 9.18 -3.00
C PRO A 21 1.27 10.61 -2.70
N ALA A 22 0.31 11.44 -2.31
CA ALA A 22 0.42 12.88 -2.07
C ALA A 22 1.26 13.24 -0.82
N TRP A 23 2.51 12.76 -0.72
CA TRP A 23 3.34 12.84 0.49
C TRP A 23 4.65 13.60 0.28
N ALA A 24 4.55 14.71 -0.43
CA ALA A 24 5.58 15.70 -0.69
C ALA A 24 6.02 16.50 0.55
N ASP A 25 6.48 15.84 1.61
CA ASP A 25 7.34 16.50 2.60
C ASP A 25 8.76 15.93 2.43
N PRO A 26 9.77 16.76 2.07
CA PRO A 26 11.14 16.32 1.75
C PRO A 26 11.94 15.91 2.99
N ALA A 27 11.37 15.07 3.85
CA ALA A 27 12.04 14.55 5.03
C ALA A 27 13.10 13.52 4.62
N ALA A 28 14.34 13.72 5.08
CA ALA A 28 15.43 12.77 4.89
C ALA A 28 15.16 11.46 5.64
N PHE A 29 15.64 10.35 5.08
CA PHE A 29 15.61 9.05 5.77
C PHE A 29 16.82 8.92 6.69
N THR A 30 16.60 8.54 7.95
CA THR A 30 17.60 8.53 9.00
C THR A 30 17.76 7.16 9.64
N VAL A 31 19.01 6.71 9.75
CA VAL A 31 19.32 5.44 10.41
C VAL A 31 20.39 5.65 11.47
N LEU A 32 20.11 5.22 12.70
CA LEU A 32 21.11 5.14 13.76
C LEU A 32 21.67 3.71 13.83
N THR A 33 22.96 3.55 13.62
CA THR A 33 23.64 2.26 13.83
C THR A 33 24.35 2.26 15.18
N LEU A 34 24.12 1.21 15.98
CA LEU A 34 24.84 0.93 17.21
C LEU A 34 25.73 -0.30 16.98
N GLU A 35 27.03 -0.18 17.26
CA GLU A 35 27.98 -1.30 17.05
C GLU A 35 27.79 -2.46 18.04
N GLN A 36 27.07 -2.22 19.13
CA GLN A 36 26.74 -3.22 20.13
C GLN A 36 25.41 -2.88 20.81
N ALA A 37 24.78 -3.86 21.46
CA ALA A 37 23.57 -3.62 22.22
C ALA A 37 23.79 -2.64 23.39
N PRO A 38 22.91 -1.63 23.59
CA PRO A 38 22.97 -0.75 24.73
C PRO A 38 22.73 -1.52 26.03
N ASN A 39 23.45 -1.13 27.08
CA ASN A 39 23.18 -1.64 28.43
C ASN A 39 21.93 -0.96 29.04
N ALA A 40 21.48 -1.47 30.18
CA ALA A 40 20.28 -0.95 30.86
C ALA A 40 20.39 0.54 31.25
N GLU A 41 21.60 1.02 31.56
CA GLU A 41 21.86 2.42 31.94
C GLU A 41 21.72 3.39 30.77
N ALA A 42 22.12 2.98 29.56
CA ALA A 42 22.04 3.81 28.36
C ALA A 42 20.64 3.84 27.72
N MET A 43 19.79 2.86 28.03
CA MET A 43 18.49 2.66 27.36
C MET A 43 17.53 3.87 27.49
N PRO A 44 17.35 4.49 28.68
CA PRO A 44 16.44 5.64 28.83
C PRO A 44 16.92 6.87 28.06
N ALA A 45 18.23 7.14 28.09
CA ALA A 45 18.84 8.26 27.38
C ALA A 45 18.72 8.07 25.86
N LEU A 46 19.01 6.85 25.38
CA LEU A 46 18.82 6.48 23.98
C LEU A 46 17.37 6.67 23.54
N ALA A 47 16.38 6.22 24.34
CA ALA A 47 14.96 6.39 24.01
C ALA A 47 14.57 7.86 23.86
N ALA A 48 15.06 8.74 24.75
CA ALA A 48 14.81 10.18 24.67
C ALA A 48 15.47 10.82 23.43
N GLN A 49 16.71 10.44 23.14
CA GLN A 49 17.47 10.93 21.98
C GLN A 49 16.84 10.46 20.65
N LEU A 50 16.36 9.22 20.57
CA LEU A 50 15.69 8.70 19.37
C LEU A 50 14.40 9.47 19.05
N LYS A 51 13.61 9.82 20.08
CA LYS A 51 12.41 10.65 19.91
C LYS A 51 12.74 12.06 19.41
N SER A 52 13.81 12.67 19.89
CA SER A 52 14.17 14.05 19.49
C SER A 52 14.77 14.11 18.08
N LEU A 53 15.53 13.08 17.67
CA LEU A 53 16.15 12.99 16.35
C LEU A 53 15.19 12.51 15.26
N ASN A 54 14.03 11.99 15.63
CA ASN A 54 13.03 11.43 14.72
C ASN A 54 13.61 10.33 13.81
N VAL A 55 14.41 9.42 14.40
CA VAL A 55 15.11 8.35 13.66
C VAL A 55 14.11 7.38 13.03
N ASP A 56 14.28 7.05 11.74
CA ASP A 56 13.38 6.12 11.05
C ASP A 56 13.63 4.66 11.42
N ALA A 57 14.91 4.29 11.50
CA ALA A 57 15.34 2.95 11.87
C ALA A 57 16.59 2.98 12.77
N VAL A 58 16.66 2.04 13.71
CA VAL A 58 17.84 1.79 14.53
C VAL A 58 18.34 0.39 14.19
N SER A 59 19.59 0.27 13.75
CA SER A 59 20.26 -1.01 13.55
C SER A 59 21.21 -1.26 14.71
N VAL A 60 21.07 -2.40 15.39
CA VAL A 60 21.89 -2.78 16.53
C VAL A 60 22.68 -4.02 16.17
N ARG A 61 24.01 -3.89 16.15
CA ARG A 61 24.94 -5.00 15.87
C ARG A 61 25.26 -5.78 17.15
N GLN A 62 25.82 -6.98 16.96
CA GLN A 62 26.30 -7.85 18.03
C GLN A 62 25.28 -8.04 19.18
N VAL A 63 24.01 -8.27 18.82
CA VAL A 63 22.95 -8.51 19.80
C VAL A 63 23.04 -9.94 20.29
N GLN A 64 23.05 -10.11 21.60
CA GLN A 64 22.99 -11.40 22.28
C GLN A 64 21.70 -11.43 23.12
N ARG A 65 20.77 -12.34 22.80
CA ARG A 65 19.50 -12.49 23.53
C ARG A 65 19.35 -13.87 24.15
N GLY A 66 18.79 -13.92 25.35
CA GLY A 66 18.43 -15.17 26.02
C GLY A 66 17.15 -15.77 25.43
N ILE A 67 17.13 -17.07 25.22
CA ILE A 67 15.95 -17.77 24.69
C ILE A 67 14.87 -17.83 25.78
N GLY A 68 13.65 -17.43 25.43
CA GLY A 68 12.54 -17.36 26.38
C GLY A 68 12.62 -16.20 27.38
N GLN A 69 13.57 -15.27 27.20
CA GLN A 69 13.64 -14.03 27.97
C GLN A 69 13.11 -12.85 27.15
N VAL A 70 12.62 -11.82 27.85
CA VAL A 70 12.22 -10.55 27.24
C VAL A 70 13.47 -9.83 26.76
N ASP A 71 13.53 -9.49 25.47
CA ASP A 71 14.63 -8.71 24.91
C ASP A 71 14.48 -7.23 25.30
N PRO A 72 15.46 -6.61 25.98
CA PRO A 72 15.43 -5.18 26.31
C PRO A 72 15.22 -4.26 25.09
N LEU A 73 15.66 -4.67 23.90
CA LEU A 73 15.46 -3.91 22.67
C LEU A 73 14.01 -3.96 22.17
N GLN A 74 13.29 -5.05 22.42
CA GLN A 74 11.84 -5.12 22.16
C GLN A 74 11.11 -4.13 23.08
N VAL A 75 11.46 -4.09 24.36
CA VAL A 75 10.86 -3.15 25.33
C VAL A 75 11.12 -1.69 24.93
N LEU A 76 12.34 -1.39 24.46
CA LEU A 76 12.67 -0.08 23.91
C LEU A 76 11.78 0.27 22.71
N ALA A 77 11.62 -0.66 21.76
CA ALA A 77 10.78 -0.46 20.57
C ALA A 77 9.33 -0.20 20.95
N ASP A 78 8.75 -1.00 21.84
CA ASP A 78 7.37 -0.85 22.31
C ASP A 78 7.17 0.54 22.96
N GLY A 79 8.11 1.00 23.78
CA GLY A 79 8.07 2.32 24.41
C GLY A 79 8.24 3.51 23.46
N LEU A 80 8.76 3.25 22.25
CA LEU A 80 8.87 4.21 21.15
C LEU A 80 7.70 4.13 20.16
N GLY A 81 6.88 3.07 20.23
CA GLY A 81 5.89 2.74 19.20
C GLY A 81 6.51 2.22 17.90
N TYR A 82 7.69 1.60 18.00
CA TYR A 82 8.44 1.05 16.87
C TYR A 82 8.18 -0.46 16.76
N GLU A 83 8.24 -1.00 15.56
CA GLU A 83 8.37 -2.44 15.35
C GLU A 83 9.80 -2.89 15.65
N TYR A 84 9.95 -4.05 16.29
CA TYR A 84 11.24 -4.69 16.56
C TYR A 84 11.38 -5.99 15.79
N ARG A 85 12.57 -6.25 15.24
CA ARG A 85 12.94 -7.55 14.64
C ARG A 85 14.35 -7.96 15.00
N PHE A 86 14.51 -9.24 15.32
CA PHE A 86 15.80 -9.89 15.55
C PHE A 86 16.17 -10.76 14.36
N ILE A 87 17.42 -10.65 13.91
CA ILE A 87 17.96 -11.42 12.79
C ILE A 87 19.13 -12.24 13.32
N ALA A 88 18.95 -13.56 13.39
CA ALA A 88 19.94 -14.48 13.93
C ALA A 88 21.11 -14.69 12.96
N ALA A 89 22.34 -14.72 13.49
CA ALA A 89 23.56 -15.03 12.75
C ALA A 89 24.14 -16.37 13.24
N GLY A 90 23.53 -17.49 12.82
CA GLY A 90 24.04 -18.84 13.07
C GLY A 90 23.07 -19.79 13.79
N LYS A 91 23.60 -20.92 14.27
CA LYS A 91 22.82 -21.95 14.98
C LYS A 91 22.65 -21.60 16.46
N ASP A 92 21.45 -21.86 16.95
CA ASP A 92 21.05 -21.76 18.34
C ASP A 92 21.88 -22.71 19.23
N ASP A 93 22.44 -22.20 20.33
CA ASP A 93 23.20 -23.00 21.31
C ASP A 93 22.34 -23.59 22.44
N GLY A 94 21.01 -23.40 22.37
CA GLY A 94 20.01 -23.87 23.32
C GLY A 94 19.80 -22.95 24.53
N GLN A 95 20.56 -21.85 24.65
CA GLN A 95 20.41 -20.86 25.73
C GLN A 95 20.38 -19.43 25.21
N THR A 96 21.13 -19.15 24.15
CA THR A 96 21.41 -17.80 23.66
C THR A 96 21.38 -17.76 22.14
N GLN A 97 20.82 -16.68 21.59
CA GLN A 97 20.89 -16.38 20.17
C GLN A 97 21.73 -15.12 19.95
N ARG A 98 22.65 -15.20 18.98
CA ARG A 98 23.49 -14.08 18.55
C ARG A 98 23.05 -13.61 17.17
N GLY A 99 23.08 -12.31 16.96
CA GLY A 99 22.60 -11.72 15.73
C GLY A 99 22.62 -10.21 15.76
N GLN A 100 21.65 -9.62 15.08
CA GLN A 100 21.42 -8.19 15.04
C GLN A 100 19.95 -7.91 15.30
N ALA A 101 19.64 -6.68 15.70
CA ALA A 101 18.27 -6.23 15.84
C ALA A 101 18.04 -4.96 15.04
N VAL A 102 16.81 -4.78 14.59
CA VAL A 102 16.36 -3.54 13.98
C VAL A 102 15.09 -3.09 14.68
N LEU A 103 15.05 -1.81 15.01
CA LEU A 103 13.87 -1.13 15.52
C LEU A 103 13.46 -0.09 14.47
N THR A 104 12.18 0.01 14.13
CA THR A 104 11.70 0.89 13.06
C THR A 104 10.34 1.46 13.39
N ARG A 105 10.16 2.76 13.16
CA ARG A 105 8.82 3.38 13.24
C ARG A 105 7.99 3.17 11.97
N LEU A 106 8.63 2.64 10.93
CA LEU A 106 8.02 2.37 9.64
C LEU A 106 7.47 0.94 9.59
N PRO A 107 6.29 0.73 8.98
CA PRO A 107 5.73 -0.60 8.76
C PRO A 107 6.72 -1.56 8.09
N ILE A 108 6.79 -2.79 8.60
CA ILE A 108 7.59 -3.85 7.99
C ILE A 108 6.74 -4.55 6.92
N ALA A 109 7.05 -4.30 5.64
CA ALA A 109 6.27 -4.80 4.51
C ALA A 109 6.68 -6.20 4.03
N ALA A 110 7.87 -6.67 4.41
CA ALA A 110 8.35 -8.05 4.20
C ALA A 110 9.54 -8.33 5.12
N GLU A 111 9.64 -9.56 5.62
CA GLU A 111 10.69 -10.02 6.53
C GLU A 111 11.17 -11.43 6.16
N SER A 112 12.35 -11.78 6.69
CA SER A 112 12.77 -13.17 6.81
C SER A 112 11.86 -13.93 7.77
N GLY A 113 11.46 -15.15 7.42
CA GLY A 113 10.64 -16.00 8.28
C GLY A 113 10.65 -17.45 7.81
N PRO A 114 9.98 -18.36 8.56
CA PRO A 114 9.89 -19.79 8.22
C PRO A 114 9.29 -20.07 6.83
N ASP A 115 8.54 -19.13 6.26
CA ASP A 115 7.92 -19.24 4.93
C ASP A 115 8.83 -18.78 3.78
N GLN A 116 9.90 -18.03 4.05
CA GLN A 116 10.96 -17.65 3.09
C GLN A 116 12.36 -17.66 3.72
N PRO A 117 12.85 -18.84 4.15
CA PRO A 117 14.14 -18.98 4.81
C PRO A 117 15.30 -18.55 3.89
N GLY A 118 16.24 -17.76 4.43
CA GLY A 118 17.49 -17.39 3.76
C GLY A 118 17.61 -15.95 3.27
N LEU A 119 16.65 -15.07 3.60
CA LEU A 119 16.71 -13.64 3.31
C LEU A 119 17.08 -12.86 4.60
N ASN A 120 18.20 -12.14 4.68
CA ASN A 120 18.60 -11.41 5.91
C ASN A 120 18.38 -9.88 5.77
N TYR A 121 17.15 -9.47 5.42
CA TYR A 121 16.79 -8.05 5.31
C TYR A 121 15.41 -7.75 5.87
N LEU A 122 15.20 -6.48 6.23
CA LEU A 122 13.88 -5.93 6.53
C LEU A 122 13.46 -4.95 5.46
N ARG A 123 12.26 -5.15 4.89
CA ARG A 123 11.65 -4.19 3.98
C ARG A 123 10.81 -3.20 4.78
N LEU A 124 11.29 -1.97 4.92
CA LEU A 124 10.53 -0.88 5.51
C LEU A 124 9.75 -0.18 4.40
N ASP A 125 8.45 -0.02 4.61
CA ASP A 125 7.54 0.68 3.71
C ASP A 125 6.91 1.81 4.50
N ASP A 126 7.43 3.03 4.33
CA ASP A 126 6.79 4.25 4.83
C ASP A 126 5.74 4.79 3.86
N GLY A 127 5.41 4.02 2.81
CA GLY A 127 4.61 4.44 1.67
C GLY A 127 5.34 5.36 0.69
N ARG A 128 6.62 5.69 0.94
CA ARG A 128 7.46 6.62 0.16
C ARG A 128 8.72 5.92 -0.40
N HIS A 129 9.22 4.89 0.28
CA HIS A 129 10.48 4.19 0.02
C HIS A 129 10.33 2.67 0.21
N THR A 130 11.23 1.91 -0.40
CA THR A 130 11.43 0.50 -0.05
C THR A 130 12.84 0.38 0.53
N VAL A 131 12.99 0.49 1.84
CA VAL A 131 14.30 0.39 2.48
C VAL A 131 14.56 -1.06 2.87
N ALA A 132 15.65 -1.66 2.37
CA ALA A 132 16.05 -3.02 2.69
C ALA A 132 17.22 -3.00 3.69
N VAL A 133 16.94 -2.98 5.00
CA VAL A 133 18.02 -3.01 6.00
C VAL A 133 18.57 -4.43 6.11
N TYR A 134 19.78 -4.65 5.58
CA TYR A 134 20.51 -5.91 5.74
C TYR A 134 21.35 -5.88 6.99
N THR A 135 21.56 -7.05 7.59
CA THR A 135 22.33 -7.19 8.83
C THR A 135 23.56 -8.08 8.66
N ASP A 136 23.59 -9.02 7.72
CA ASP A 136 24.81 -9.78 7.41
C ASP A 136 24.78 -10.32 5.97
N ALA A 137 25.59 -9.73 5.09
CA ALA A 137 25.49 -9.89 3.65
C ALA A 137 26.60 -10.75 3.04
N GLY A 138 27.56 -11.24 3.84
CA GLY A 138 28.63 -12.11 3.34
C GLY A 138 28.11 -13.39 2.65
N ALA A 139 26.97 -13.92 3.11
CA ALA A 139 26.31 -15.09 2.51
C ALA A 139 25.15 -14.76 1.55
N GLY A 140 24.71 -13.50 1.46
CA GLY A 140 23.46 -13.09 0.78
C GLY A 140 23.64 -12.37 -0.57
N ALA A 141 24.88 -12.11 -1.01
CA ALA A 141 25.17 -11.28 -2.18
C ALA A 141 24.46 -11.72 -3.48
N ALA A 142 24.25 -13.03 -3.68
CA ALA A 142 23.56 -13.57 -4.86
C ALA A 142 22.07 -13.21 -4.95
N GLN A 143 21.44 -12.82 -3.84
CA GLN A 143 20.01 -12.49 -3.79
C GLN A 143 19.74 -11.00 -4.04
N LEU A 144 20.76 -10.14 -3.91
CA LEU A 144 20.63 -8.67 -4.03
C LEU A 144 19.94 -8.21 -5.33
N PRO A 145 20.25 -8.74 -6.54
CA PRO A 145 19.63 -8.26 -7.79
C PRO A 145 18.12 -8.57 -7.87
N ALA A 146 17.71 -9.77 -7.43
CA ALA A 146 16.30 -10.15 -7.40
C ALA A 146 15.51 -9.30 -6.40
N LEU A 147 16.17 -8.84 -5.33
CA LEU A 147 15.59 -7.99 -4.30
C LEU A 147 15.39 -6.55 -4.79
N VAL A 148 16.36 -5.97 -5.52
CA VAL A 148 16.20 -4.66 -6.18
C VAL A 148 15.13 -4.70 -7.26
N THR A 149 15.07 -5.77 -8.05
CA THR A 149 14.01 -5.91 -9.07
C THR A 149 12.61 -6.04 -8.44
N ARG A 150 12.54 -6.50 -7.18
CA ARG A 150 11.31 -6.63 -6.39
C ARG A 150 11.00 -5.41 -5.50
N SER A 151 11.92 -4.44 -5.36
CA SER A 151 11.56 -3.16 -4.75
C SER A 151 10.61 -2.43 -5.71
N ARG A 152 9.48 -1.98 -5.19
CA ARG A 152 8.35 -1.51 -6.00
C ARG A 152 8.78 -0.31 -6.87
N LEU A 153 8.52 -0.36 -8.18
CA LEU A 153 8.45 0.80 -9.08
C LEU A 153 9.64 1.78 -9.08
N GLY A 154 10.87 1.31 -8.86
CA GLY A 154 12.05 2.20 -8.85
C GLY A 154 12.18 3.07 -7.59
N ALA A 155 11.54 2.66 -6.48
CA ALA A 155 11.75 3.30 -5.18
C ALA A 155 13.21 3.18 -4.73
N PRO A 156 13.81 4.25 -4.15
CA PRO A 156 15.17 4.20 -3.63
C PRO A 156 15.28 3.16 -2.50
N ALA A 157 16.34 2.37 -2.53
CA ALA A 157 16.65 1.34 -1.54
C ALA A 157 18.02 1.62 -0.91
N VAL A 158 18.17 1.27 0.36
CA VAL A 158 19.44 1.37 1.11
C VAL A 158 19.80 -0.02 1.58
N LEU A 159 21.05 -0.40 1.43
CA LEU A 159 21.69 -1.61 1.91
C LEU A 159 22.67 -1.21 3.01
N LEU A 160 22.47 -1.69 4.24
CA LEU A 160 23.34 -1.43 5.38
C LEU A 160 24.21 -2.66 5.67
N GLY A 161 25.50 -2.46 6.00
CA GLY A 161 26.44 -3.53 6.38
C GLY A 161 27.46 -3.94 5.32
N ALA A 162 28.25 -4.98 5.63
CA ALA A 162 29.48 -5.37 4.93
C ALA A 162 29.27 -6.02 3.56
N VAL A 163 29.08 -5.21 2.51
CA VAL A 163 29.06 -5.69 1.12
C VAL A 163 30.27 -5.15 0.35
N ALA A 164 30.90 -6.01 -0.45
CA ALA A 164 31.95 -5.58 -1.37
C ALA A 164 31.37 -4.62 -2.42
N GLY A 165 32.05 -3.50 -2.70
CA GLY A 165 31.54 -2.46 -3.59
C GLY A 165 31.24 -2.93 -5.01
N GLU A 166 31.99 -3.91 -5.51
CA GLU A 166 31.72 -4.54 -6.80
C GLU A 166 30.40 -5.32 -6.80
N SER A 167 30.11 -6.08 -5.73
CA SER A 167 28.85 -6.82 -5.56
C SER A 167 27.65 -5.88 -5.45
N ALA A 168 27.81 -4.75 -4.74
CA ALA A 168 26.77 -3.73 -4.64
C ALA A 168 26.50 -3.03 -5.97
N LYS A 169 27.56 -2.65 -6.70
CA LYS A 169 27.46 -2.05 -8.03
C LYS A 169 26.78 -2.97 -9.03
N ALA A 170 27.14 -4.25 -9.04
CA ALA A 170 26.49 -5.26 -9.89
C ALA A 170 24.99 -5.44 -9.58
N ALA A 171 24.57 -5.12 -8.36
CA ALA A 171 23.18 -5.17 -7.93
C ALA A 171 22.41 -3.85 -8.16
N GLY A 172 23.03 -2.82 -8.74
CA GLY A 172 22.36 -1.54 -9.03
C GLY A 172 22.44 -0.49 -7.91
N PHE A 173 23.42 -0.62 -7.00
CA PHE A 173 23.67 0.37 -5.96
C PHE A 173 24.86 1.29 -6.33
N ASP A 174 24.82 2.55 -5.89
CA ASP A 174 25.89 3.55 -6.07
C ASP A 174 26.84 3.57 -4.85
N PRO A 175 28.07 3.02 -4.98
CA PRO A 175 29.06 3.01 -3.92
C PRO A 175 29.68 4.37 -3.61
N ALA A 176 29.52 5.37 -4.48
CA ALA A 176 30.10 6.69 -4.25
C ALA A 176 29.29 7.54 -3.28
N ARG A 177 28.05 7.15 -2.98
CA ARG A 177 27.11 8.04 -2.29
C ARG A 177 26.80 7.64 -0.85
N VAL A 178 27.21 6.48 -0.36
CA VAL A 178 27.24 6.14 1.09
C VAL A 178 28.45 5.27 1.40
N ALA A 179 29.17 5.61 2.48
CA ALA A 179 30.11 4.73 3.18
C ALA A 179 30.24 5.21 4.64
N LEU A 180 29.76 4.41 5.59
CA LEU A 180 29.64 4.81 7.01
C LEU A 180 30.73 4.24 7.91
N GLU A 181 31.37 3.13 7.56
CA GLU A 181 32.47 2.51 8.30
C GLU A 181 32.97 1.27 7.53
N ALA A 182 34.07 0.67 8.00
CA ALA A 182 35.03 -0.18 7.30
C ALA A 182 34.54 -1.46 6.58
N ASP A 183 33.23 -1.66 6.36
CA ASP A 183 32.67 -2.58 5.36
C ASP A 183 31.26 -2.11 4.92
N ALA A 184 31.14 -1.79 3.64
CA ALA A 184 30.41 -0.63 3.15
C ALA A 184 28.90 -0.81 2.87
N SER A 185 28.12 0.17 3.34
CA SER A 185 26.68 0.34 3.08
C SER A 185 26.47 1.10 1.78
N TYR A 186 25.37 0.85 1.06
CA TYR A 186 25.12 1.39 -0.28
C TYR A 186 23.66 1.77 -0.48
N PHE A 187 23.34 2.50 -1.55
CA PHE A 187 21.94 2.75 -1.92
C PHE A 187 21.71 2.67 -3.43
N SER A 188 20.47 2.49 -3.87
CA SER A 188 20.07 2.56 -5.29
C SER A 188 19.75 4.00 -5.72
N ASP A 189 19.62 4.22 -7.02
CA ASP A 189 19.25 5.52 -7.59
C ASP A 189 18.05 6.20 -6.89
N GLY A 190 18.16 7.52 -6.68
CA GLY A 190 17.10 8.38 -6.13
C GLY A 190 17.43 9.13 -4.83
N PHE A 191 18.51 8.77 -4.12
CA PHE A 191 19.05 9.62 -3.05
C PHE A 191 20.00 10.70 -3.62
N GLN A 192 19.81 11.96 -3.22
CA GLN A 192 20.60 13.09 -3.74
C GLN A 192 21.88 13.34 -2.97
N ALA A 193 21.86 13.13 -1.65
CA ALA A 193 23.02 13.27 -0.79
C ALA A 193 22.90 12.34 0.42
N ALA A 194 24.04 11.93 0.95
CA ALA A 194 24.12 11.27 2.24
C ALA A 194 25.14 11.98 3.11
N SER A 195 24.86 12.02 4.41
CA SER A 195 25.83 12.42 5.42
C SER A 195 25.88 11.38 6.53
N SER A 196 27.09 11.09 6.98
CA SER A 196 27.37 10.25 8.14
C SER A 196 28.04 11.08 9.23
N ALA A 197 27.62 10.89 10.48
CA ALA A 197 28.26 11.53 11.62
C ALA A 197 28.31 10.57 12.81
N PRO A 198 29.42 10.54 13.57
CA PRO A 198 29.44 9.87 14.86
C PRO A 198 28.34 10.43 15.77
N PHE A 199 27.63 9.54 16.45
CA PHE A 199 26.55 9.86 17.37
C PHE A 199 26.93 9.43 18.78
N LYS A 200 26.68 10.31 19.76
CA LYS A 200 26.98 10.03 21.17
C LYS A 200 25.70 9.70 21.92
N VAL A 201 25.57 8.45 22.35
CA VAL A 201 24.53 8.04 23.29
C VAL A 201 24.90 8.56 24.68
N GLU A 202 24.03 9.38 25.27
CA GLU A 202 24.28 9.98 26.58
C GLU A 202 24.44 8.92 27.67
N GLY A 203 25.42 9.13 28.56
CA GLY A 203 25.71 8.17 29.63
C GLY A 203 26.35 6.86 29.14
N SER A 204 26.82 6.79 27.89
CA SER A 204 27.35 5.56 27.31
C SER A 204 28.69 5.73 26.59
N THR A 205 29.42 4.63 26.46
CA THR A 205 30.61 4.48 25.60
C THR A 205 30.28 3.79 24.28
N LEU A 206 29.00 3.68 23.93
CA LEU A 206 28.56 3.08 22.67
C LEU A 206 29.10 3.85 21.48
N HIS A 207 29.71 3.12 20.55
CA HIS A 207 29.97 3.62 19.22
C HIS A 207 28.67 3.57 18.43
N ALA A 208 28.22 4.76 18.01
CA ALA A 208 27.04 4.91 17.20
C ALA A 208 27.31 5.87 16.06
N THR A 209 26.62 5.65 14.95
CA THR A 209 26.77 6.47 13.75
C THR A 209 25.37 6.80 13.21
N LEU A 210 25.11 8.08 12.99
CA LEU A 210 23.86 8.57 12.40
C LEU A 210 24.07 8.78 10.90
N LEU A 211 23.32 8.03 10.10
CA LEU A 211 23.18 8.22 8.67
C LEU A 211 21.95 9.09 8.39
N THR A 212 22.11 10.10 7.54
CA THR A 212 21.01 10.87 6.99
C THR A 212 21.08 10.84 5.48
N LEU A 213 20.00 10.38 4.84
CA LEU A 213 19.87 10.28 3.40
C LEU A 213 18.84 11.31 2.91
N ALA A 214 19.34 12.36 2.27
CA ALA A 214 18.49 13.38 1.67
C ALA A 214 17.90 12.87 0.35
N TYR A 215 16.58 12.94 0.26
CA TYR A 215 15.82 12.67 -0.95
C TYR A 215 15.47 13.98 -1.64
N ALA A 216 15.43 13.99 -2.97
CA ALA A 216 14.55 14.91 -3.66
C ALA A 216 13.81 14.14 -4.74
N ALA A 217 12.51 14.41 -4.82
CA ALA A 217 11.66 13.92 -5.89
C ALA A 217 12.31 14.24 -7.24
N ASP A 218 12.31 13.26 -8.14
CA ASP A 218 12.74 13.49 -9.51
C ASP A 218 11.85 14.56 -10.14
N LYS A 219 12.42 15.75 -10.33
CA LYS A 219 11.76 16.83 -11.07
C LYS A 219 11.91 16.49 -12.54
N HIS A 220 11.06 15.60 -13.03
CA HIS A 220 10.98 15.24 -14.44
C HIS A 220 10.60 16.46 -15.28
N SER A 221 11.59 17.28 -15.64
CA SER A 221 11.38 18.55 -16.34
C SER A 221 10.63 18.38 -17.68
N GLU A 222 10.76 17.23 -18.33
CA GLU A 222 10.05 16.88 -19.56
C GLU A 222 8.65 16.27 -19.33
N LYS A 223 8.33 15.82 -18.11
CA LYS A 223 7.05 15.21 -17.71
C LYS A 223 6.57 15.79 -16.37
N PRO A 224 6.09 17.05 -16.33
CA PRO A 224 5.79 17.74 -15.09
C PRO A 224 4.67 17.07 -14.25
N TRP A 225 3.84 16.22 -14.85
CA TRP A 225 2.86 15.40 -14.12
C TRP A 225 3.47 14.26 -13.31
N MET A 226 4.76 13.96 -13.51
CA MET A 226 5.50 12.98 -12.71
C MET A 226 6.15 13.61 -11.48
N ASP A 227 6.08 14.94 -11.30
CA ASP A 227 6.57 15.63 -10.11
C ASP A 227 5.73 15.25 -8.89
N THR A 228 6.28 14.38 -8.05
CA THR A 228 5.61 13.90 -6.83
C THR A 228 5.56 14.94 -5.72
N THR A 229 6.20 16.11 -5.90
CA THR A 229 6.00 17.25 -4.99
C THR A 229 4.63 17.90 -5.12
N LEU A 230 3.96 17.69 -6.26
CA LEU A 230 2.61 18.14 -6.53
C LEU A 230 1.58 17.11 -6.04
N ASN A 231 0.42 17.60 -5.59
CA ASN A 231 -0.70 16.70 -5.26
C ASN A 231 -1.26 16.02 -6.51
N ALA A 232 -2.04 14.95 -6.32
CA ALA A 232 -2.56 14.14 -7.41
C ALA A 232 -3.36 14.96 -8.45
N ASP A 233 -4.18 15.92 -8.00
CA ASP A 233 -5.00 16.75 -8.87
C ASP A 233 -4.18 17.71 -9.73
N ALA A 234 -3.15 18.32 -9.17
CA ALA A 234 -2.23 19.17 -9.93
C ALA A 234 -1.48 18.36 -11.00
N ARG A 235 -1.03 17.15 -10.65
CA ARG A 235 -0.37 16.23 -11.58
C ARG A 235 -1.33 15.76 -12.68
N ALA A 236 -2.57 15.41 -12.32
CA ALA A 236 -3.60 15.03 -13.28
C ALA A 236 -3.95 16.18 -14.23
N ALA A 237 -4.05 17.43 -13.72
CA ALA A 237 -4.30 18.60 -14.55
C ALA A 237 -3.16 18.86 -15.56
N LEU A 238 -1.90 18.64 -15.16
CA LEU A 238 -0.75 18.72 -16.07
C LEU A 238 -0.79 17.61 -17.12
N LEU A 239 -1.12 16.38 -16.70
CA LEU A 239 -1.22 15.24 -17.61
C LEU A 239 -2.34 15.43 -18.64
N LEU A 240 -3.51 15.89 -18.21
CA LEU A 240 -4.63 16.22 -19.09
C LEU A 240 -4.28 17.23 -20.18
N LYS A 241 -3.40 18.18 -19.88
CA LYS A 241 -2.89 19.15 -20.87
C LYS A 241 -1.94 18.50 -21.88
N ALA A 242 -1.21 17.47 -21.48
CA ALA A 242 -0.28 16.72 -22.32
C ALA A 242 -0.93 15.58 -23.14
N MET A 243 -2.16 15.20 -22.79
CA MET A 243 -2.93 14.18 -23.50
C MET A 243 -3.59 14.72 -24.77
N THR A 244 -3.51 13.93 -25.83
CA THR A 244 -4.35 14.04 -27.03
C THR A 244 -5.81 13.73 -26.69
N GLU A 245 -6.72 14.09 -27.59
CA GLU A 245 -8.15 13.79 -27.41
C GLU A 245 -8.42 12.27 -27.41
N ASP A 246 -7.75 11.52 -28.28
CA ASP A 246 -7.86 10.05 -28.33
C ASP A 246 -7.37 9.38 -27.03
N GLU A 247 -6.24 9.84 -26.48
CA GLU A 247 -5.74 9.35 -25.18
C GLU A 247 -6.77 9.64 -24.07
N LYS A 248 -7.45 10.79 -24.11
CA LYS A 248 -8.50 11.12 -23.14
C LYS A 248 -9.71 10.19 -23.29
N PHE A 249 -10.18 9.97 -24.51
CA PHE A 249 -11.31 9.08 -24.78
C PHE A 249 -11.00 7.62 -24.41
N GLN A 250 -9.79 7.14 -24.68
CA GLN A 250 -9.35 5.81 -24.27
C GLN A 250 -9.50 5.61 -22.76
N MET A 251 -9.08 6.59 -21.97
CA MET A 251 -9.13 6.51 -20.50
C MET A 251 -10.56 6.52 -19.93
N LEU A 252 -11.58 6.82 -20.75
CA LEU A 252 -13.00 6.73 -20.36
C LEU A 252 -13.59 5.33 -20.57
N HIS A 253 -12.88 4.43 -21.26
CA HIS A 253 -13.38 3.12 -21.62
C HIS A 253 -12.59 2.02 -20.92
N SER A 254 -13.29 1.25 -20.07
CA SER A 254 -12.79 0.02 -19.49
C SER A 254 -13.30 -1.17 -20.30
N TYR A 255 -12.38 -2.06 -20.67
CA TYR A 255 -12.65 -3.34 -21.28
C TYR A 255 -12.67 -4.42 -20.20
N PHE A 256 -13.33 -5.55 -20.46
CA PHE A 256 -13.02 -6.74 -19.68
C PHE A 256 -11.56 -7.12 -19.95
N GLY A 257 -10.77 -7.31 -18.89
CA GLY A 257 -9.43 -7.85 -19.00
C GLY A 257 -9.42 -9.35 -19.28
N LEU A 258 -10.49 -9.89 -19.88
CA LEU A 258 -10.67 -11.30 -20.23
C LEU A 258 -10.67 -11.44 -21.74
N GLY A 259 -10.20 -12.58 -22.22
CA GLY A 259 -10.35 -12.95 -23.61
C GLY A 259 -11.82 -13.19 -23.95
N LYS A 260 -12.28 -12.62 -25.07
CA LYS A 260 -13.65 -12.86 -25.56
C LYS A 260 -13.78 -14.33 -26.00
N ASP A 261 -14.74 -15.07 -25.45
CA ASP A 261 -15.06 -16.45 -25.83
C ASP A 261 -13.86 -17.41 -25.81
N GLY A 262 -12.92 -17.21 -24.86
CA GLY A 262 -11.67 -17.98 -24.78
C GLY A 262 -10.56 -17.52 -25.72
N GLY A 263 -10.76 -16.39 -26.41
CA GLY A 263 -9.74 -15.71 -27.21
C GLY A 263 -8.59 -15.10 -26.38
N PRO A 264 -7.60 -14.48 -27.03
CA PRO A 264 -6.46 -13.89 -26.33
C PRO A 264 -6.90 -12.72 -25.43
N LEU A 265 -6.13 -12.48 -24.37
CA LEU A 265 -6.27 -11.28 -23.54
C LEU A 265 -6.02 -10.01 -24.38
N PRO A 266 -6.70 -8.89 -24.08
CA PRO A 266 -6.28 -7.59 -24.62
C PRO A 266 -4.80 -7.34 -24.33
N GLU A 267 -4.10 -6.68 -25.25
CA GLU A 267 -2.67 -6.40 -25.09
C GLU A 267 -2.41 -5.61 -23.79
N GLY A 268 -1.55 -6.14 -22.94
CA GLY A 268 -1.23 -5.57 -21.63
C GLY A 268 -2.22 -5.92 -20.50
N ALA A 269 -3.36 -6.56 -20.77
CA ALA A 269 -4.27 -7.04 -19.73
C ALA A 269 -3.69 -8.26 -19.00
N VAL A 270 -3.91 -8.34 -17.68
CA VAL A 270 -3.38 -9.43 -16.86
C VAL A 270 -4.40 -10.55 -16.57
N GLY A 271 -5.63 -10.45 -17.10
CA GLY A 271 -6.72 -11.38 -16.78
C GLY A 271 -7.59 -10.83 -15.63
N SER A 272 -8.60 -10.02 -15.91
CA SER A 272 -9.26 -9.20 -14.87
C SER A 272 -10.70 -8.80 -15.18
N ALA A 273 -11.38 -8.20 -14.19
CA ALA A 273 -12.75 -7.69 -14.34
C ALA A 273 -12.81 -6.38 -15.14
N GLY A 274 -11.74 -5.58 -15.12
CA GLY A 274 -11.64 -4.31 -15.84
C GLY A 274 -10.21 -3.99 -16.26
N PHE A 275 -10.07 -3.42 -17.44
CA PHE A 275 -8.79 -3.06 -18.05
C PHE A 275 -8.90 -1.76 -18.85
N VAL A 276 -8.03 -0.79 -18.54
CA VAL A 276 -7.84 0.42 -19.36
C VAL A 276 -6.40 0.38 -19.89
N PRO A 277 -6.18 0.46 -21.21
CA PRO A 277 -4.84 0.39 -21.78
C PRO A 277 -3.92 1.51 -21.30
N ALA A 278 -2.62 1.23 -21.27
CA ALA A 278 -1.58 2.19 -20.92
C ALA A 278 -1.50 3.35 -21.93
N VAL A 279 -0.82 4.44 -21.52
CA VAL A 279 -0.40 5.51 -22.43
C VAL A 279 1.12 5.67 -22.32
N PRO A 280 1.91 4.84 -23.05
CA PRO A 280 3.36 4.71 -22.83
C PRO A 280 4.14 6.01 -23.01
N ARG A 281 3.77 6.83 -24.02
CA ARG A 281 4.41 8.13 -24.29
C ARG A 281 4.39 9.04 -23.06
N LEU A 282 3.30 9.02 -22.30
CA LEU A 282 3.11 9.83 -21.11
C LEU A 282 3.58 9.13 -19.83
N GLY A 283 4.00 7.86 -19.91
CA GLY A 283 4.38 7.06 -18.75
C GLY A 283 3.20 6.61 -17.89
N ILE A 284 1.97 6.58 -18.42
CA ILE A 284 0.80 6.11 -17.68
C ILE A 284 0.70 4.58 -17.82
N PRO A 285 0.74 3.80 -16.73
CA PRO A 285 0.53 2.36 -16.80
C PRO A 285 -0.93 2.03 -17.09
N SER A 286 -1.21 0.79 -17.52
CA SER A 286 -2.58 0.30 -17.67
C SER A 286 -3.32 0.31 -16.33
N GLN A 287 -4.61 0.62 -16.33
CA GLN A 287 -5.46 0.36 -15.16
C GLN A 287 -5.93 -1.09 -15.22
N GLN A 288 -5.75 -1.80 -14.11
CA GLN A 288 -6.05 -3.22 -13.98
C GLN A 288 -6.94 -3.38 -12.75
N SER A 289 -8.19 -3.77 -12.97
CA SER A 289 -9.21 -3.90 -11.94
C SER A 289 -9.57 -5.36 -11.68
N ALA A 290 -9.51 -5.77 -10.41
CA ALA A 290 -9.98 -7.08 -9.96
C ALA A 290 -11.24 -6.97 -9.11
N ASP A 291 -12.13 -7.97 -9.22
CA ASP A 291 -13.21 -8.22 -8.27
C ASP A 291 -12.70 -9.09 -7.08
N ALA A 292 -13.33 -9.18 -5.91
CA ALA A 292 -13.95 -8.12 -5.11
C ALA A 292 -14.30 -8.66 -3.70
N GLY A 293 -14.32 -7.76 -2.70
CA GLY A 293 -15.06 -7.87 -1.42
C GLY A 293 -14.57 -8.90 -0.41
N VAL A 294 -14.32 -10.12 -0.86
CA VAL A 294 -13.97 -11.30 -0.06
C VAL A 294 -12.68 -12.00 -0.56
N GLY A 295 -11.87 -11.28 -1.33
CA GLY A 295 -10.62 -11.79 -1.92
C GLY A 295 -10.38 -11.28 -3.34
N VAL A 296 -9.18 -11.53 -3.86
CA VAL A 296 -8.80 -11.20 -5.25
C VAL A 296 -9.22 -12.34 -6.19
N THR A 297 -10.14 -12.05 -7.10
CA THR A 297 -10.75 -13.07 -7.96
C THR A 297 -9.83 -13.47 -9.11
N ASN A 298 -9.67 -14.77 -9.33
CA ASN A 298 -9.02 -15.36 -10.50
C ASN A 298 -10.07 -16.09 -11.37
N PRO A 299 -10.76 -15.37 -12.28
CA PRO A 299 -11.91 -15.91 -12.99
C PRO A 299 -11.46 -17.07 -13.89
N GLY A 300 -12.03 -18.25 -13.67
CA GLY A 300 -11.72 -19.46 -14.44
C GLY A 300 -10.25 -19.91 -14.33
N GLY A 301 -9.50 -19.45 -13.32
CA GLY A 301 -8.07 -19.77 -13.18
C GLY A 301 -7.20 -19.20 -14.30
N ILE A 302 -7.63 -18.12 -14.96
CA ILE A 302 -6.95 -17.51 -16.11
C ILE A 302 -5.52 -17.02 -15.81
N ARG A 303 -5.19 -16.87 -14.52
CA ARG A 303 -3.84 -16.55 -14.05
C ARG A 303 -3.25 -17.75 -13.28
N PRO A 304 -2.60 -18.72 -13.95
CA PRO A 304 -2.02 -19.88 -13.28
C PRO A 304 -0.94 -19.47 -12.28
N GLY A 305 -0.98 -20.01 -11.07
CA GLY A 305 -0.03 -19.70 -9.99
C GLY A 305 -0.39 -18.47 -9.16
N ASP A 306 -1.40 -17.70 -9.55
CA ASP A 306 -1.96 -16.65 -8.70
C ASP A 306 -2.89 -17.27 -7.65
N PHE A 307 -2.53 -17.11 -6.38
CA PHE A 307 -3.33 -17.49 -5.23
C PHE A 307 -3.73 -16.25 -4.42
N ALA A 308 -4.93 -16.30 -3.84
CA ALA A 308 -5.46 -15.24 -3.00
C ALA A 308 -6.19 -15.85 -1.80
N THR A 309 -6.18 -15.13 -0.69
CA THR A 309 -6.89 -15.53 0.53
C THR A 309 -8.38 -15.30 0.36
N ALA A 310 -9.18 -16.34 0.63
CA ALA A 310 -10.63 -16.20 0.74
C ALA A 310 -10.97 -15.58 2.09
N MET A 311 -11.43 -14.33 2.08
CA MET A 311 -11.81 -13.60 3.28
C MET A 311 -13.20 -14.04 3.78
N PRO A 312 -13.52 -13.83 5.07
CA PRO A 312 -14.89 -13.96 5.54
C PRO A 312 -15.86 -13.05 4.77
N SER A 313 -17.13 -13.45 4.73
CA SER A 313 -18.19 -12.62 4.14
C SER A 313 -18.37 -11.29 4.89
N GLY A 314 -18.95 -10.29 4.22
CA GLY A 314 -19.28 -8.99 4.81
C GLY A 314 -20.02 -9.08 6.15
N PRO A 315 -21.11 -9.88 6.28
CA PRO A 315 -21.80 -10.07 7.55
C PRO A 315 -20.92 -10.72 8.62
N SER A 316 -20.06 -11.66 8.25
CA SER A 316 -19.16 -12.33 9.19
C SER A 316 -18.12 -11.37 9.75
N THR A 317 -17.53 -10.52 8.89
CA THR A 317 -16.59 -9.49 9.33
C THR A 317 -17.30 -8.42 10.15
N ALA A 318 -18.48 -7.96 9.73
CA ALA A 318 -19.27 -6.96 10.46
C ALA A 318 -19.68 -7.45 11.86
N SER A 319 -19.98 -8.74 12.00
CA SER A 319 -20.34 -9.37 13.28
C SER A 319 -19.21 -9.36 14.32
N SER A 320 -17.97 -9.02 13.93
CA SER A 320 -16.89 -8.75 14.90
C SER A 320 -17.03 -7.41 15.63
N TRP A 321 -17.78 -6.46 15.06
CA TRP A 321 -17.87 -5.07 15.50
C TRP A 321 -16.48 -4.39 15.64
N ASN A 322 -15.46 -4.93 14.96
CA ASN A 322 -14.08 -4.48 15.07
C ASN A 322 -13.56 -3.98 13.73
N ARG A 323 -13.40 -2.65 13.63
CA ARG A 323 -12.85 -1.98 12.45
C ARG A 323 -11.43 -2.43 12.11
N GLU A 324 -10.62 -2.83 13.08
CA GLU A 324 -9.27 -3.33 12.85
C GLU A 324 -9.28 -4.65 12.09
N VAL A 325 -10.27 -5.53 12.32
CA VAL A 325 -10.45 -6.77 11.56
C VAL A 325 -10.80 -6.46 10.10
N ALA A 326 -11.71 -5.50 9.87
CA ALA A 326 -12.06 -5.07 8.52
C ALA A 326 -10.86 -4.43 7.80
N PHE A 327 -10.08 -3.59 8.49
CA PHE A 327 -8.85 -3.01 7.98
C PHE A 327 -7.82 -4.07 7.62
N ALA A 328 -7.57 -5.05 8.50
CA ALA A 328 -6.60 -6.11 8.27
C ALA A 328 -6.98 -7.00 7.07
N GLY A 329 -8.27 -7.31 6.92
CA GLY A 329 -8.80 -8.00 5.74
C GLY A 329 -8.60 -7.18 4.46
N GLY A 330 -8.93 -5.88 4.50
CA GLY A 330 -8.67 -4.93 3.42
C GLY A 330 -7.20 -4.87 3.02
N ALA A 331 -6.30 -4.74 4.00
CA ALA A 331 -4.86 -4.69 3.79
C ALA A 331 -4.33 -5.99 3.18
N THR A 332 -4.81 -7.16 3.61
CA THR A 332 -4.40 -8.41 2.99
C THR A 332 -4.85 -8.48 1.52
N MET A 333 -6.10 -8.14 1.23
CA MET A 333 -6.59 -8.11 -0.16
C MET A 333 -5.84 -7.10 -1.03
N GLY A 334 -5.53 -5.91 -0.52
CA GLY A 334 -4.75 -4.90 -1.25
C GLY A 334 -3.33 -5.40 -1.56
N ARG A 335 -2.69 -6.10 -0.62
CA ARG A 335 -1.34 -6.66 -0.79
C ARG A 335 -1.32 -7.72 -1.88
N GLU A 336 -2.28 -8.64 -1.87
CA GLU A 336 -2.44 -9.69 -2.89
C GLU A 336 -2.77 -9.10 -4.25
N ALA A 337 -3.67 -8.11 -4.31
CA ALA A 337 -4.04 -7.42 -5.55
C ALA A 337 -2.81 -6.76 -6.18
N TRP A 338 -2.00 -6.07 -5.37
CA TRP A 338 -0.75 -5.48 -5.82
C TRP A 338 0.23 -6.52 -6.37
N GLN A 339 0.46 -7.63 -5.65
CA GLN A 339 1.34 -8.72 -6.08
C GLN A 339 0.90 -9.32 -7.41
N GLN A 340 -0.41 -9.37 -7.66
CA GLN A 340 -1.01 -9.85 -8.90
C GLN A 340 -1.10 -8.77 -10.00
N ARG A 341 -0.49 -7.60 -9.79
CA ARG A 341 -0.40 -6.46 -10.73
C ARG A 341 -1.71 -5.69 -10.93
N PHE A 342 -2.63 -5.74 -9.97
CA PHE A 342 -3.83 -4.89 -9.94
C PHE A 342 -3.54 -3.58 -9.21
N ASN A 343 -4.01 -2.48 -9.79
CA ASN A 343 -3.95 -1.15 -9.18
C ASN A 343 -5.33 -0.64 -8.74
N ILE A 344 -6.40 -1.34 -9.12
CA ILE A 344 -7.76 -1.08 -8.64
C ILE A 344 -8.34 -2.40 -8.12
N LEU A 345 -8.82 -2.40 -6.89
CA LEU A 345 -9.61 -3.50 -6.35
C LEU A 345 -11.04 -2.99 -6.16
N LEU A 346 -12.00 -3.68 -6.80
CA LEU A 346 -13.42 -3.34 -6.73
C LEU A 346 -14.01 -3.80 -5.39
N SER A 347 -13.42 -3.37 -4.28
CA SER A 347 -13.76 -3.75 -2.91
C SER A 347 -14.23 -2.55 -2.11
N GLY A 348 -15.36 -2.69 -1.42
CA GLY A 348 -16.04 -1.63 -0.69
C GLY A 348 -17.53 -1.61 -0.97
N SER A 349 -18.21 -2.71 -0.64
CA SER A 349 -19.64 -2.90 -0.89
C SER A 349 -20.48 -2.36 0.29
N VAL A 350 -21.05 -1.16 0.14
CA VAL A 350 -21.69 -0.37 1.22
C VAL A 350 -23.22 -0.52 1.27
N ASN A 351 -23.87 -1.07 0.22
CA ASN A 351 -25.33 -1.19 0.20
C ASN A 351 -25.86 -1.88 1.47
N LEU A 352 -27.00 -1.40 1.98
CA LEU A 352 -27.60 -1.98 3.17
C LEU A 352 -28.32 -3.30 2.85
N GLN A 353 -28.32 -4.22 3.80
CA GLN A 353 -29.07 -5.48 3.73
C GLN A 353 -30.56 -5.25 4.01
N ARG A 354 -31.23 -4.47 3.14
CA ARG A 354 -32.63 -4.08 3.32
C ARG A 354 -33.60 -5.27 3.28
N ASP A 355 -33.31 -6.25 2.42
CA ASP A 355 -34.09 -7.48 2.29
C ASP A 355 -33.19 -8.69 2.55
N PRO A 356 -33.50 -9.55 3.53
CA PRO A 356 -32.65 -10.70 3.87
C PRO A 356 -32.54 -11.72 2.72
N ARG A 357 -33.43 -11.65 1.71
CA ARG A 357 -33.44 -12.55 0.56
C ARG A 357 -32.53 -12.09 -0.58
N ASN A 358 -31.94 -10.89 -0.49
CA ASN A 358 -31.08 -10.39 -1.53
C ASN A 358 -29.82 -11.27 -1.67
N GLY A 359 -29.57 -11.76 -2.89
CA GLY A 359 -28.51 -12.73 -3.19
C GLY A 359 -27.09 -12.22 -2.97
N ARG A 360 -26.90 -10.90 -2.80
CA ARG A 360 -25.59 -10.27 -2.56
C ARG A 360 -25.36 -9.80 -1.13
N ASN A 361 -26.26 -10.11 -0.19
CA ASN A 361 -26.07 -9.72 1.21
C ASN A 361 -24.75 -10.21 1.82
N PHE A 362 -24.20 -11.33 1.32
CA PHE A 362 -22.88 -11.82 1.75
C PHE A 362 -21.73 -10.84 1.48
N GLU A 363 -21.88 -9.88 0.58
CA GLU A 363 -20.86 -8.85 0.30
C GLU A 363 -21.00 -7.62 1.22
N TYR A 364 -22.17 -7.43 1.83
CA TYR A 364 -22.54 -6.21 2.54
C TYR A 364 -22.31 -6.34 4.05
N ALA A 365 -22.16 -5.22 4.75
CA ALA A 365 -21.77 -5.18 6.16
C ALA A 365 -22.93 -5.02 7.16
N GLY A 366 -24.17 -5.32 6.73
CA GLY A 366 -25.36 -5.32 7.59
C GLY A 366 -26.48 -4.39 7.10
N GLU A 367 -27.51 -4.26 7.92
CA GLU A 367 -28.70 -3.41 7.67
C GLU A 367 -28.58 -2.00 8.26
N ASP A 368 -27.68 -1.80 9.21
CA ASP A 368 -27.48 -0.52 9.91
C ASP A 368 -26.46 0.37 9.18
N PRO A 369 -26.79 1.64 8.88
CA PRO A 369 -25.90 2.53 8.13
C PRO A 369 -24.60 2.86 8.86
N LEU A 370 -24.62 2.99 10.19
CA LEU A 370 -23.42 3.31 10.96
C LEU A 370 -22.44 2.14 10.94
N LEU A 371 -22.92 0.92 11.20
CA LEU A 371 -22.13 -0.30 11.16
C LEU A 371 -21.58 -0.54 9.75
N ALA A 372 -22.46 -0.50 8.73
CA ALA A 372 -22.07 -0.77 7.36
C ALA A 372 -21.03 0.24 6.86
N GLY A 373 -21.28 1.54 7.04
CA GLY A 373 -20.35 2.59 6.65
C GLY A 373 -19.00 2.49 7.37
N SER A 374 -19.02 2.26 8.68
CA SER A 374 -17.80 2.17 9.50
C SER A 374 -16.93 0.97 9.13
N MET A 375 -17.53 -0.21 8.95
CA MET A 375 -16.81 -1.44 8.64
C MET A 375 -16.27 -1.42 7.21
N VAL A 376 -17.08 -0.97 6.25
CA VAL A 376 -16.66 -0.89 4.84
C VAL A 376 -15.64 0.23 4.63
N GLY A 377 -15.78 1.36 5.33
CA GLY A 377 -14.78 2.43 5.35
C GLY A 377 -13.42 1.95 5.84
N ALA A 378 -13.36 1.18 6.94
CA ALA A 378 -12.12 0.59 7.45
C ALA A 378 -11.49 -0.41 6.45
N LEU A 379 -12.31 -1.23 5.79
CA LEU A 379 -11.85 -2.12 4.73
C LEU A 379 -11.24 -1.35 3.54
N ILE A 380 -11.90 -0.27 3.10
CA ILE A 380 -11.40 0.62 2.04
C ILE A 380 -10.04 1.20 2.45
N GLN A 381 -9.91 1.72 3.67
CA GLN A 381 -8.62 2.20 4.18
C GLN A 381 -7.54 1.10 4.13
N GLY A 382 -7.90 -0.13 4.53
CA GLY A 382 -7.02 -1.29 4.48
C GLY A 382 -6.49 -1.56 3.07
N VAL A 383 -7.36 -1.64 2.07
CA VAL A 383 -6.96 -1.85 0.67
C VAL A 383 -6.03 -0.73 0.20
N GLN A 384 -6.39 0.53 0.45
CA GLN A 384 -5.64 1.69 0.00
C GLN A 384 -4.29 1.85 0.71
N SER A 385 -4.14 1.34 1.93
CA SER A 385 -2.85 1.29 2.64
C SER A 385 -1.78 0.47 1.90
N GLN A 386 -2.19 -0.35 0.93
CA GLN A 386 -1.29 -1.18 0.12
C GLN A 386 -1.06 -0.63 -1.29
N HIS A 387 -1.39 0.65 -1.53
CA HIS A 387 -1.25 1.32 -2.82
C HIS A 387 -2.14 0.75 -3.94
N VAL A 388 -3.28 0.17 -3.56
CA VAL A 388 -4.31 -0.27 -4.50
C VAL A 388 -5.55 0.59 -4.27
N ILE A 389 -6.11 1.15 -5.33
CA ILE A 389 -7.32 1.96 -5.25
C ILE A 389 -8.49 1.04 -4.89
N SER A 390 -9.23 1.39 -3.83
CA SER A 390 -10.47 0.70 -3.48
C SER A 390 -11.67 1.46 -4.04
N SER A 391 -12.78 0.75 -4.23
CA SER A 391 -14.02 1.33 -4.75
C SER A 391 -15.11 1.43 -3.69
N MET A 392 -15.92 2.48 -3.72
CA MET A 392 -17.20 2.50 -3.01
C MET A 392 -18.34 2.05 -3.95
N LYS A 393 -19.06 0.98 -3.61
CA LYS A 393 -20.07 0.37 -4.50
C LYS A 393 -21.27 -0.23 -3.74
N HIS A 394 -22.42 -0.43 -4.37
CA HIS A 394 -22.84 0.11 -5.66
C HIS A 394 -23.65 1.37 -5.36
N PHE A 395 -23.11 2.51 -5.74
CA PHE A 395 -23.69 3.81 -5.42
C PHE A 395 -24.85 4.11 -6.38
N ALA A 396 -26.12 4.03 -5.95
CA ALA A 396 -26.61 3.69 -4.62
C ALA A 396 -27.83 2.74 -4.70
N LEU A 397 -28.27 2.23 -3.55
CA LEU A 397 -29.51 1.46 -3.37
C LEU A 397 -29.65 0.25 -4.31
N ASN A 398 -28.60 -0.55 -4.46
CA ASN A 398 -28.64 -1.81 -5.23
C ASN A 398 -28.77 -3.01 -4.27
N ASP A 399 -29.86 -3.02 -3.52
CA ASP A 399 -30.16 -3.99 -2.45
C ASP A 399 -31.00 -5.18 -2.93
N MET A 400 -31.21 -5.33 -4.25
CA MET A 400 -31.97 -6.42 -4.85
C MET A 400 -31.37 -6.92 -6.17
N GLU A 401 -30.97 -8.20 -6.18
CA GLU A 401 -30.47 -8.85 -7.40
C GLU A 401 -31.54 -9.14 -8.45
N THR A 402 -32.75 -9.48 -8.01
CA THR A 402 -33.87 -9.78 -8.92
C THR A 402 -34.15 -8.55 -9.79
N ARG A 403 -33.90 -8.69 -11.10
CA ARG A 403 -34.03 -7.61 -12.08
C ARG A 403 -33.20 -6.35 -11.73
N ARG A 404 -32.00 -6.50 -11.14
CA ARG A 404 -31.10 -5.37 -10.79
C ARG A 404 -30.84 -4.34 -11.89
N ASN A 405 -30.92 -4.75 -13.16
CA ASN A 405 -30.73 -3.86 -14.31
C ASN A 405 -31.99 -3.09 -14.73
N PHE A 406 -33.13 -3.32 -14.08
CA PHE A 406 -34.44 -2.80 -14.51
C PHE A 406 -35.34 -2.31 -13.38
N HIS A 407 -35.17 -2.84 -12.17
CA HIS A 407 -35.99 -2.42 -11.04
C HIS A 407 -35.72 -0.95 -10.70
N ASP A 408 -36.72 -0.33 -10.09
CA ASP A 408 -36.72 1.09 -9.75
C ASP A 408 -37.02 1.24 -8.27
N VAL A 409 -36.02 1.68 -7.51
CA VAL A 409 -36.15 1.95 -6.09
C VAL A 409 -36.92 3.26 -5.93
N ARG A 410 -38.07 3.19 -5.24
CA ARG A 410 -38.90 4.35 -4.91
C ARG A 410 -38.72 4.67 -3.43
N ILE A 411 -37.95 5.72 -3.16
CA ILE A 411 -37.59 6.14 -1.81
C ILE A 411 -37.66 7.66 -1.70
N GLY A 412 -38.18 8.15 -0.57
CA GLY A 412 -38.19 9.58 -0.28
C GLY A 412 -36.79 10.10 0.02
N GLU A 413 -36.55 11.38 -0.26
CA GLU A 413 -35.25 12.03 -0.06
C GLU A 413 -34.72 11.85 1.37
N GLN A 414 -35.54 12.17 2.38
CA GLN A 414 -35.18 12.00 3.78
C GLN A 414 -34.77 10.55 4.09
N ALA A 415 -35.60 9.57 3.74
CA ALA A 415 -35.31 8.16 4.03
C ALA A 415 -34.04 7.67 3.32
N MET A 416 -33.74 8.19 2.12
CA MET A 416 -32.52 7.87 1.39
C MET A 416 -31.28 8.47 2.07
N HIS A 417 -31.37 9.71 2.56
CA HIS A 417 -30.30 10.39 3.31
C HIS A 417 -30.08 9.83 4.71
N GLU A 418 -31.13 9.34 5.37
CA GLU A 418 -31.03 8.75 6.72
C GLU A 418 -30.67 7.25 6.70
N SER A 419 -30.56 6.62 5.51
CA SER A 419 -30.22 5.19 5.38
C SER A 419 -29.04 4.93 4.43
N ASP A 420 -29.30 4.54 3.17
CA ASP A 420 -28.26 4.14 2.23
C ASP A 420 -27.20 5.22 2.03
N LEU A 421 -27.60 6.49 1.81
CA LEU A 421 -26.64 7.56 1.57
C LEU A 421 -25.84 7.89 2.83
N LEU A 422 -26.42 7.78 4.03
CA LEU A 422 -25.67 7.91 5.28
C LEU A 422 -24.57 6.83 5.38
N ALA A 423 -24.87 5.59 5.01
CA ALA A 423 -23.86 4.53 5.00
C ALA A 423 -22.72 4.84 4.01
N PHE A 424 -23.06 5.35 2.83
CA PHE A 424 -22.09 5.79 1.82
C PHE A 424 -21.27 7.00 2.28
N GLU A 425 -21.88 7.99 2.93
CA GLU A 425 -21.22 9.16 3.52
C GLU A 425 -20.19 8.72 4.57
N ILE A 426 -20.60 7.89 5.53
CA ILE A 426 -19.71 7.36 6.58
C ILE A 426 -18.54 6.57 5.95
N ALA A 427 -18.82 5.73 4.94
CA ALA A 427 -17.78 4.98 4.24
C ALA A 427 -16.84 5.90 3.43
N LEU A 428 -17.34 6.98 2.84
CA LEU A 428 -16.57 7.97 2.10
C LEU A 428 -15.64 8.75 3.03
N GLU A 429 -16.15 9.24 4.15
CA GLU A 429 -15.38 10.00 5.15
C GLU A 429 -14.30 9.15 5.82
N ALA A 430 -14.67 7.92 6.24
CA ALA A 430 -13.74 7.00 6.84
C ALA A 430 -12.75 6.45 5.79
N GLY A 431 -13.24 5.88 4.70
CA GLY A 431 -12.46 5.17 3.70
C GLY A 431 -11.62 6.05 2.78
N ARG A 432 -12.13 7.24 2.44
CA ARG A 432 -11.63 8.09 1.34
C ARG A 432 -11.35 7.27 0.06
N PRO A 433 -12.33 6.51 -0.46
CA PRO A 433 -12.18 5.68 -1.66
C PRO A 433 -11.71 6.49 -2.87
N GLY A 434 -10.76 5.94 -3.64
CA GLY A 434 -10.26 6.58 -4.85
C GLY A 434 -11.23 6.53 -6.03
N VAL A 435 -12.20 5.62 -6.02
CA VAL A 435 -13.27 5.54 -7.03
C VAL A 435 -14.63 5.17 -6.42
N ALA A 436 -15.70 5.58 -7.08
CA ALA A 436 -17.06 5.12 -6.79
C ALA A 436 -17.63 4.36 -8.00
N MET A 437 -18.33 3.26 -7.76
CA MET A 437 -19.01 2.47 -8.78
C MET A 437 -20.51 2.69 -8.67
N CYS A 438 -21.10 3.28 -9.70
CA CYS A 438 -22.54 3.50 -9.78
C CYS A 438 -23.33 2.18 -9.89
N SER A 439 -24.56 2.20 -9.40
CA SER A 439 -25.46 1.03 -9.41
C SER A 439 -26.12 0.77 -10.76
N TYR A 440 -26.62 -0.46 -10.93
CA TYR A 440 -27.33 -0.89 -12.13
C TYR A 440 -28.78 -0.43 -12.19
N ASN A 441 -29.43 -0.27 -11.04
CA ASN A 441 -30.86 -0.05 -10.94
C ASN A 441 -31.25 1.41 -11.23
N LYS A 442 -32.57 1.63 -11.32
CA LYS A 442 -33.13 2.97 -11.28
C LYS A 442 -33.37 3.38 -9.82
N ILE A 443 -33.21 4.67 -9.56
CA ILE A 443 -33.56 5.33 -8.30
C ILE A 443 -34.47 6.48 -8.66
N ASN A 444 -35.71 6.42 -8.20
CA ASN A 444 -36.76 7.39 -8.51
C ASN A 444 -36.92 7.66 -10.03
N GLY A 445 -36.81 6.60 -10.84
CA GLY A 445 -37.03 6.62 -12.29
C GLY A 445 -35.77 6.83 -13.15
N THR A 446 -34.61 7.14 -12.58
CA THR A 446 -33.36 7.39 -13.33
C THR A 446 -32.29 6.37 -12.98
N TYR A 447 -31.55 5.85 -13.97
CA TYR A 447 -30.49 4.87 -13.72
C TYR A 447 -29.35 5.45 -12.88
N GLY A 448 -28.78 4.64 -11.97
CA GLY A 448 -27.74 5.09 -11.02
C GLY A 448 -26.58 5.84 -11.69
N CYS A 449 -26.01 5.30 -12.76
CA CYS A 449 -24.88 5.91 -13.47
C CYS A 449 -25.20 7.21 -14.25
N GLU A 450 -26.48 7.52 -14.51
CA GLU A 450 -26.91 8.75 -15.19
C GLU A 450 -27.73 9.67 -14.26
N ASN A 451 -27.89 9.31 -12.99
CA ASN A 451 -28.69 10.05 -12.03
C ASN A 451 -27.96 11.35 -11.65
N GLY A 452 -28.42 12.47 -12.20
CA GLY A 452 -27.79 13.78 -12.03
C GLY A 452 -27.73 14.26 -10.58
N TYR A 453 -28.74 13.93 -9.77
CA TYR A 453 -28.81 14.25 -8.35
C TYR A 453 -27.75 13.45 -7.58
N LEU A 454 -27.75 12.12 -7.71
CA LEU A 454 -26.77 11.27 -7.02
C LEU A 454 -25.33 11.57 -7.45
N MET A 455 -25.06 11.65 -8.76
CA MET A 455 -23.69 11.76 -9.27
C MET A 455 -23.05 13.15 -9.16
N ASN A 456 -23.83 14.23 -9.04
CA ASN A 456 -23.29 15.60 -9.09
C ASN A 456 -23.77 16.53 -7.97
N GLN A 457 -24.78 16.14 -7.17
CA GLN A 457 -25.24 16.95 -6.03
C GLN A 457 -24.99 16.24 -4.70
N VAL A 458 -25.03 14.90 -4.69
CA VAL A 458 -24.77 14.10 -3.48
C VAL A 458 -23.31 13.66 -3.41
N LEU A 459 -22.77 13.03 -4.46
CA LEU A 459 -21.44 12.42 -4.41
C LEU A 459 -20.27 13.40 -4.55
N LYS A 460 -20.42 14.44 -5.38
CA LYS A 460 -19.40 15.47 -5.66
C LYS A 460 -19.82 16.77 -5.04
#